data_AF-A0AA39RAJ3-F1
#
_entry.id   AF-A0AA39RAJ3-F1
#
_cell.length_a   1.000
_cell.length_b   1.000
_cell.length_c   1.000
_cell.angle_alpha   90.00
_cell.angle_beta   90.00
_cell.angle_gamma   90.00
#
_symmetry.space_group_name_H-M   'P 1'
#
loop_
_entity.id
_entity.type
_entity.pdbx_description
1 polymer ?
#
loop_
_entity_poly.entity_id
_entity_poly.type
_entity_poly.pdbx_seq_one_letter_code
_entity_poly.pdbx_strand_id
1 'polypeptide(L)'
;MYPQWRYVQFNGTLGHQTEWTGETRPEVDAVGEKWAHDLLVEYASIPETTFKKLHGADLESARLTPEYGGGYIRFLEVSHHLHCLNILRMGVHKDYYMQEAHKPVIFRVRP
;
A
#
# COMPACT_ATOMS: atom_id res chain seq x y z
N MET A 1 -39.01 16.27 -6.02
CA MET A 1 -38.13 17.04 -5.11
C MET A 1 -36.71 16.86 -5.63
N TYR A 2 -36.08 17.91 -6.15
CA TYR A 2 -34.71 17.81 -6.69
C TYR A 2 -33.69 17.89 -5.54
N PRO A 3 -32.55 17.18 -5.62
CA PRO A 3 -31.50 17.28 -4.60
C PRO A 3 -30.99 18.73 -4.55
N GLN A 4 -30.89 19.27 -3.34
CA GLN A 4 -30.26 20.58 -3.11
C GLN A 4 -28.76 20.38 -2.89
N TRP A 5 -27.95 21.14 -3.62
CA TRP A 5 -26.50 21.12 -3.49
C TRP A 5 -26.02 22.25 -2.59
N ARG A 6 -24.99 21.97 -1.80
CA ARG A 6 -24.28 22.95 -0.99
C ARG A 6 -22.79 22.85 -1.30
N TYR A 7 -22.16 23.99 -1.57
CA TYR A 7 -20.71 24.09 -1.64
C TYR A 7 -20.13 24.01 -0.22
N VAL A 8 -19.20 23.09 -0.01
CA VAL A 8 -18.41 22.97 1.22
C VAL A 8 -16.95 23.21 0.84
N GLN A 9 -16.32 24.20 1.46
CA GLN A 9 -14.89 24.40 1.31
C GLN A 9 -14.16 23.31 2.09
N PHE A 10 -13.37 22.51 1.38
CA PHE A 10 -12.49 21.52 2.00
C PHE A 10 -11.33 22.21 2.72
N ASN A 11 -11.03 21.80 3.95
CA ASN A 11 -9.84 22.24 4.66
C ASN A 11 -8.61 21.47 4.12
N GLY A 12 -7.90 22.09 3.17
CA GLY A 12 -6.71 21.52 2.54
C GLY A 12 -5.38 21.89 3.21
N THR A 13 -5.39 22.41 4.44
CA THR A 13 -4.16 22.72 5.17
C THR A 13 -3.31 21.46 5.34
N LEU A 14 -2.08 21.48 4.79
CA LEU A 14 -1.13 20.38 4.92
C LEU A 14 -0.78 20.16 6.40
N GLY A 15 -0.87 18.90 6.85
CA GLY A 15 -0.58 18.53 8.23
C GLY A 15 -1.68 18.84 9.24
N HIS A 16 -2.86 19.32 8.79
CA HIS A 16 -4.00 19.52 9.69
C HIS A 16 -4.41 18.21 10.35
N GLN A 17 -4.39 18.20 11.68
CA GLN A 17 -4.82 17.04 12.46
C GLN A 17 -6.34 16.91 12.40
N THR A 18 -6.83 15.71 12.14
CA THR A 18 -8.23 15.33 12.15
C THR A 18 -8.42 14.15 13.11
N GLU A 19 -9.66 13.70 13.31
CA GLU A 19 -9.92 12.44 14.04
C GLU A 19 -9.28 11.20 13.38
N TRP A 20 -8.90 11.31 12.09
CA TRP A 20 -8.28 10.25 11.30
C TRP A 20 -6.75 10.37 11.23
N THR A 21 -6.17 11.45 11.76
CA THR A 21 -4.71 11.56 11.92
C THR A 21 -4.29 10.98 13.26
N GLY A 22 -3.17 10.26 13.28
CA GLY A 22 -2.62 9.69 14.50
C GLY A 22 -1.12 9.93 14.59
N GLU A 23 -0.60 9.98 15.81
CA GLU A 23 0.83 9.97 16.07
C GLU A 23 1.44 8.58 15.78
N THR A 24 2.76 8.53 15.63
CA THR A 24 3.48 7.26 15.54
C THR A 24 3.42 6.54 16.88
N ARG A 25 2.99 5.27 16.87
CA ARG A 25 2.85 4.46 18.08
C ARG A 25 3.25 3.00 17.83
N PRO A 26 3.94 2.33 18.76
CA PRO A 26 4.41 0.96 18.58
C PRO A 26 3.31 -0.04 18.22
N GLU A 27 2.09 0.14 18.75
CA GLU A 27 0.97 -0.74 18.43
C GLU A 27 0.51 -0.62 16.98
N VAL A 28 0.58 0.57 16.39
CA VAL A 28 0.22 0.82 15.00
C VAL A 28 1.33 0.26 14.09
N ASP A 29 2.58 0.34 14.51
CA ASP A 29 3.71 -0.29 13.84
C ASP A 29 3.59 -1.82 13.86
N ALA A 30 3.26 -2.42 14.99
CA ALA A 30 3.07 -3.86 15.11
C ALA A 30 1.93 -4.37 14.20
N VAL A 31 0.83 -3.61 14.06
CA VAL A 31 -0.23 -3.94 13.11
C VAL A 31 0.25 -3.81 11.67
N GLY A 32 0.98 -2.73 11.35
CA GLY A 32 1.58 -2.55 10.03
C GLY A 32 2.57 -3.66 9.66
N GLU A 33 3.34 -4.15 10.63
CA GLU A 33 4.24 -5.30 10.46
C GLU A 33 3.49 -6.60 10.27
N LYS A 34 2.36 -6.82 10.97
CA LYS A 34 1.50 -7.99 10.71
C LYS A 34 0.83 -7.91 9.35
N TRP A 35 0.37 -6.74 8.93
CA TRP A 35 -0.17 -6.58 7.58
C TRP A 35 0.91 -6.75 6.52
N ALA A 36 2.10 -6.22 6.75
CA ALA A 36 3.23 -6.53 5.89
C ALA A 36 3.48 -8.04 5.92
N HIS A 37 3.86 -8.65 7.03
CA HIS A 37 4.26 -10.06 7.08
C HIS A 37 3.15 -11.07 6.70
N ASP A 38 1.93 -10.88 7.21
CA ASP A 38 0.82 -11.85 7.09
C ASP A 38 -0.13 -11.53 5.92
N LEU A 39 -0.15 -10.27 5.43
CA LEU A 39 -0.88 -9.89 4.21
C LEU A 39 0.04 -9.55 3.03
N LEU A 40 1.38 -9.70 3.15
CA LEU A 40 2.30 -9.68 2.01
C LEU A 40 1.99 -10.88 1.14
N VAL A 41 1.03 -10.64 0.26
CA VAL A 41 1.11 -10.91 -1.16
C VAL A 41 1.84 -12.21 -1.48
N GLU A 42 1.10 -13.31 -1.41
CA GLU A 42 1.39 -14.39 -2.34
C GLU A 42 1.20 -13.84 -3.75
N TYR A 43 2.30 -13.37 -4.33
CA TYR A 43 2.34 -13.03 -5.74
C TYR A 43 2.12 -14.33 -6.49
N ALA A 44 1.02 -14.37 -7.22
CA ALA A 44 0.75 -15.46 -8.13
C ALA A 44 1.24 -15.06 -9.52
N SER A 45 2.00 -15.94 -10.14
CA SER A 45 2.18 -15.89 -11.59
C SER A 45 0.89 -16.33 -12.26
N ILE A 46 0.39 -15.53 -13.20
CA ILE A 46 -0.65 -15.97 -14.12
C ILE A 46 -0.15 -15.91 -15.57
N PRO A 47 -0.46 -16.93 -16.39
CA PRO A 47 -0.05 -16.94 -17.78
C PRO A 47 -0.79 -15.85 -18.56
N GLU A 48 -0.15 -15.35 -19.62
CA GLU A 48 -0.68 -14.28 -20.47
C GLU A 48 -2.06 -14.63 -21.06
N THR A 49 -2.30 -15.91 -21.37
CA THR A 49 -3.59 -16.41 -21.87
C THR A 49 -4.73 -16.25 -20.86
N THR A 50 -4.43 -16.29 -19.56
CA THR A 50 -5.40 -16.00 -18.49
C THR A 50 -5.49 -14.50 -18.25
N PHE A 51 -4.37 -13.78 -18.23
CA PHE A 51 -4.33 -12.33 -18.02
C PHE A 51 -5.17 -11.57 -19.05
N LYS A 52 -5.05 -11.91 -20.34
CA LYS A 52 -5.82 -11.30 -21.44
C LYS A 52 -7.34 -11.43 -21.31
N LYS A 53 -7.84 -12.32 -20.45
CA LYS A 53 -9.28 -12.49 -20.19
C LYS A 53 -9.80 -11.58 -19.08
N LEU A 54 -8.92 -10.92 -18.33
CA LEU A 54 -9.30 -10.00 -17.26
C LEU A 54 -9.75 -8.66 -17.85
N HIS A 55 -10.80 -8.08 -17.27
CA HIS A 55 -11.19 -6.71 -17.59
C HIS A 55 -10.09 -5.74 -17.15
N GLY A 56 -9.70 -4.84 -18.05
CA GLY A 56 -8.63 -3.87 -17.79
C GLY A 56 -7.21 -4.46 -17.89
N ALA A 57 -7.05 -5.63 -18.51
CA ALA A 57 -5.73 -6.21 -18.77
C ALA A 57 -4.89 -5.29 -19.68
N ASP A 58 -3.82 -4.73 -19.13
CA ASP A 58 -2.82 -3.95 -19.85
C ASP A 58 -1.56 -4.81 -20.07
N LEU A 59 -1.17 -5.01 -21.33
CA LEU A 59 -0.04 -5.87 -21.67
C LEU A 59 1.30 -5.31 -21.21
N GLU A 60 1.36 -4.00 -20.93
CA GLU A 60 2.52 -3.31 -20.36
C GLU A 60 2.60 -3.45 -18.83
N SER A 61 1.64 -4.15 -18.21
CA SER A 61 1.67 -4.46 -16.77
C SER A 61 2.93 -5.23 -16.40
N ALA A 62 3.42 -4.99 -15.18
CA ALA A 62 4.60 -5.64 -14.65
C ALA A 62 4.50 -7.17 -14.66
N ARG A 63 5.62 -7.81 -14.98
CA ARG A 63 5.77 -9.27 -15.09
C ARG A 63 6.77 -9.77 -14.05
N LEU A 64 6.58 -10.98 -13.56
CA LEU A 64 7.60 -11.65 -12.74
C LEU A 64 8.78 -12.04 -13.64
N THR A 65 9.99 -12.01 -13.09
CA THR A 65 11.15 -12.59 -13.78
C THR A 65 11.00 -14.12 -13.87
N PRO A 66 11.73 -14.80 -14.78
CA PRO A 66 11.67 -16.25 -14.89
C PRO A 66 11.99 -16.99 -13.57
N GLU A 67 12.88 -16.43 -12.75
CA GLU A 67 13.26 -16.96 -11.43
C GLU A 67 12.07 -17.04 -10.46
N TYR A 68 11.09 -16.15 -10.60
CA TYR A 68 9.87 -16.11 -9.77
C TYR A 68 8.65 -16.71 -10.50
N GLY A 69 8.87 -17.51 -11.54
CA GLY A 69 7.80 -18.21 -12.27
C GLY A 69 7.29 -17.50 -13.53
N GLY A 70 7.81 -16.31 -13.85
CA GLY A 70 7.43 -15.56 -15.06
C GLY A 70 5.97 -15.11 -15.06
N GLY A 71 5.46 -14.70 -16.22
CA GLY A 71 4.04 -14.33 -16.37
C GLY A 71 3.67 -12.99 -15.73
N TYR A 72 2.36 -12.71 -15.69
CA TYR A 72 1.83 -11.48 -15.11
C TYR A 72 1.69 -11.61 -13.60
N ILE A 73 2.00 -10.52 -12.90
CA ILE A 73 1.86 -10.44 -11.45
C ILE A 73 0.38 -10.37 -11.10
N ARG A 74 -0.08 -11.27 -10.21
CA ARG A 74 -1.39 -11.19 -9.58
C ARG A 74 -1.25 -11.14 -8.07
N PHE A 75 -2.03 -10.28 -7.44
CA PHE A 75 -2.20 -10.19 -5.99
C PHE A 75 -3.63 -9.81 -5.62
N LEU A 76 -3.96 -9.91 -4.33
CA LEU A 76 -5.24 -9.44 -3.82
C LEU A 76 -5.20 -7.92 -3.70
N GLU A 77 -6.15 -7.20 -4.30
CA GLU A 77 -6.10 -5.73 -4.32
C GLU A 77 -6.09 -5.09 -2.92
N VAL A 78 -6.67 -5.77 -1.92
CA VAL A 78 -6.61 -5.34 -0.51
C VAL A 78 -5.17 -5.24 0.01
N SER A 79 -4.27 -6.11 -0.44
CA SER A 79 -2.87 -6.08 0.01
C SER A 79 -2.13 -4.87 -0.55
N HIS A 80 -2.40 -4.49 -1.80
CA HIS A 80 -1.83 -3.30 -2.42
C HIS A 80 -2.28 -2.01 -1.70
N HIS A 81 -3.58 -1.90 -1.39
CA HIS A 81 -4.11 -0.77 -0.60
C HIS A 81 -3.44 -0.66 0.77
N LEU A 82 -3.35 -1.75 1.53
CA LEU A 82 -2.76 -1.73 2.87
C LEU A 82 -1.26 -1.48 2.86
N HIS A 83 -0.53 -2.04 1.89
CA HIS A 83 0.90 -1.79 1.68
C HIS A 83 1.17 -0.30 1.43
N CYS A 84 0.47 0.28 0.46
CA CYS A 84 0.63 1.68 0.09
C CYS A 84 0.19 2.61 1.24
N LEU A 85 -0.91 2.29 1.94
CA LEU A 85 -1.37 3.06 3.09
C LEU A 85 -0.31 3.07 4.21
N ASN A 86 0.32 1.93 4.50
CA ASN A 86 1.38 1.85 5.49
C ASN A 86 2.60 2.68 5.08
N ILE A 87 3.01 2.62 3.80
CA ILE A 87 4.10 3.45 3.27
C ILE A 87 3.78 4.94 3.38
N LEU A 88 2.56 5.35 3.02
CA LEU A 88 2.13 6.76 3.13
C LEU A 88 2.17 7.24 4.58
N ARG A 89 1.65 6.44 5.52
CA ARG A 89 1.73 6.72 6.96
C ARG A 89 3.18 6.95 7.39
N MET A 90 4.11 6.09 6.96
CA MET A 90 5.53 6.23 7.29
C MET A 90 6.18 7.43 6.61
N GLY A 91 5.77 7.77 5.39
CA GLY A 91 6.24 8.94 4.65
C GLY A 91 5.82 10.27 5.30
N VAL A 92 4.62 10.33 5.89
CA VAL A 92 4.14 11.50 6.65
C VAL A 92 4.96 11.70 7.93
N HIS A 93 5.44 10.62 8.54
CA HIS A 93 6.29 10.65 9.75
C HIS A 93 7.73 10.27 9.46
N LYS A 94 8.27 10.73 8.32
CA LYS A 94 9.61 10.36 7.82
C LYS A 94 10.71 10.51 8.88
N ASP A 95 10.72 11.62 9.61
CA ASP A 95 11.77 11.91 10.61
C ASP A 95 11.77 10.91 11.78
N TYR A 96 10.61 10.32 12.09
CA TYR A 96 10.50 9.24 13.07
C TYR A 96 11.09 7.93 12.51
N TYR A 97 10.66 7.51 11.33
CA TYR A 97 11.06 6.22 10.73
C TYR A 97 12.46 6.20 10.12
N MET A 98 13.11 7.35 9.96
CA MET A 98 14.52 7.45 9.57
C MET A 98 15.49 7.14 10.72
N GLN A 99 15.02 7.13 11.96
CA GLN A 99 15.83 6.74 13.11
C GLN A 99 15.99 5.22 13.14
N GLU A 100 17.21 4.73 13.35
CA GLU A 100 17.50 3.28 13.29
C GLU A 100 16.65 2.48 14.29
N ALA A 101 16.34 3.05 15.45
CA ALA A 101 15.48 2.44 16.48
C ALA A 101 14.04 2.19 16.00
N HIS A 102 13.57 2.96 15.02
CA HIS A 102 12.19 2.92 14.50
C HIS A 102 12.11 2.43 13.06
N LYS A 103 13.25 2.02 12.47
CA LYS A 103 13.32 1.64 11.07
C LYS A 103 12.45 0.39 10.79
N PRO A 104 11.41 0.49 9.96
CA PRO A 104 10.50 -0.63 9.65
C PRO A 104 11.21 -1.77 8.94
N VAL A 105 10.75 -3.01 9.16
CA VAL A 105 11.31 -4.22 8.52
C VAL A 105 11.34 -4.10 6.99
N ILE A 106 10.33 -3.47 6.37
CA ILE A 106 10.27 -3.30 4.91
C ILE A 106 11.41 -2.44 4.32
N PHE A 107 12.06 -1.62 5.15
CA PHE A 107 13.20 -0.77 4.74
C PHE A 107 14.54 -1.29 5.29
N ARG A 108 14.53 -2.41 6.03
CA ARG A 108 15.75 -3.08 6.45
C ARG A 108 16.22 -3.95 5.27
N VAL A 109 17.44 -3.67 4.80
CA VAL A 109 18.10 -4.52 3.80
C VAL A 109 18.32 -5.89 4.45
N ARG A 110 17.74 -6.95 3.88
CA ARG A 110 18.09 -8.31 4.32
C ARG A 110 19.53 -8.59 3.87
N PRO A 111 20.39 -9.14 4.75
CA PRO A 111 21.74 -9.55 4.37
C PRO A 111 21.73 -10.68 3.33
#